data_AF-A0A2G5F779-F1
#
_entry.id   AF-A0A2G5F779-F1
#
_cell.length_a   1.000
_cell.length_b   1.000
_cell.length_c   1.000
_cell.angle_alpha   90.00
_cell.angle_beta   90.00
_cell.angle_gamma   90.00
#
_symmetry.space_group_name_H-M   'P 1'
#
loop_
_entity.id
_entity.type
_entity.pdbx_description
1 polymer ?
#
loop_
_entity_poly.entity_id
_entity_poly.type
_entity_poly.pdbx_seq_one_letter_code
_entity_poly.pdbx_strand_id
1 'polypeptide(L)'
;MSIEVKLSRSNRIYRPNESLEGKIIAKFPTSISHQGIRITATGNVNLQVRGGSAGVIESLVGVLKPVRIMKESVEVRSPGKLSSGTTEIPFTVKLREGQNGFDRFYETFHGANISIQYLVTADLMRGYLHKSLSATVEFIVESKKTNLLKKPVSPEMVSFYITQDTQRHPLLPELFSGGFRVAGKIITQCALLDPLNGEITIEASAVPIHSIDIHLLRVESILVGEKIVSETSLIQTTQIADGDICRSMTLPIYVILPRLLTCPTVSAG
;
A
#
# COMPACT_ATOMS: atom_id res chain seq x y z
N MET A 1 35.57 -5.53 -2.95
CA MET A 1 34.89 -6.78 -2.54
C MET A 1 33.44 -6.44 -2.35
N SER A 2 32.55 -7.00 -3.16
CA SER A 2 31.11 -6.71 -3.06
C SER A 2 30.29 -7.95 -3.37
N ILE A 3 29.06 -7.95 -2.86
CA ILE A 3 28.00 -8.85 -3.29
C ILE A 3 26.79 -8.02 -3.68
N GLU A 4 26.03 -8.50 -4.67
CA GLU A 4 24.82 -7.86 -5.17
C GLU A 4 23.76 -8.93 -5.40
N VAL A 5 22.49 -8.60 -5.15
CA VAL A 5 21.36 -9.48 -5.47
C VAL A 5 20.66 -8.94 -6.72
N LYS A 6 20.59 -9.78 -7.76
CA LYS A 6 19.88 -9.47 -8.99
C LYS A 6 18.72 -10.44 -9.16
N LEU A 7 17.50 -9.93 -9.08
CA LEU A 7 16.28 -10.70 -9.36
C LEU A 7 16.16 -11.01 -10.86
N SER A 8 15.57 -12.16 -11.18
CA SER A 8 15.32 -12.57 -12.57
C SER A 8 14.31 -11.65 -13.27
N ARG A 9 13.35 -11.09 -12.52
CA ARG A 9 12.32 -10.17 -13.05
C ARG A 9 12.77 -8.72 -12.90
N SER A 10 12.76 -7.97 -13.99
CA SER A 10 13.14 -6.54 -14.00
C SER A 10 12.15 -5.66 -13.25
N ASN A 11 10.85 -5.94 -13.34
CA ASN A 11 9.80 -5.23 -12.61
C ASN A 11 9.76 -5.57 -11.11
N ARG A 12 10.44 -6.66 -10.69
CA ARG A 12 10.47 -7.17 -9.32
C ARG A 12 9.09 -7.51 -8.74
N ILE A 13 8.07 -7.68 -9.59
CA ILE A 13 6.70 -7.99 -9.17
C ILE A 13 6.54 -9.51 -9.07
N TYR A 14 6.04 -9.97 -7.94
CA TYR A 14 5.76 -11.36 -7.62
C TYR A 14 4.37 -11.49 -7.00
N ARG A 15 3.84 -12.70 -7.04
CA ARG A 15 2.55 -13.04 -6.43
C ARG A 15 2.69 -14.17 -5.43
N PRO A 16 1.70 -14.35 -4.54
CA PRO A 16 1.71 -15.47 -3.62
C PRO A 16 1.83 -16.80 -4.36
N ASN A 17 2.58 -17.74 -3.78
CA ASN A 17 2.90 -19.06 -4.30
C ASN A 17 3.80 -19.08 -5.56
N GLU A 18 4.31 -17.92 -6.01
CA GLU A 18 5.35 -17.87 -7.04
C GLU A 18 6.76 -18.12 -6.47
N SER A 19 7.68 -18.47 -7.37
CA SER A 19 9.11 -18.58 -7.04
C SER A 19 9.80 -17.24 -7.20
N LEU A 20 10.45 -16.77 -6.13
CA LEU A 20 11.39 -15.67 -6.14
C LEU A 20 12.75 -16.18 -6.61
N GLU A 21 13.12 -15.83 -7.83
CA GLU A 21 14.33 -16.31 -8.50
C GLU A 21 15.27 -15.15 -8.81
N GLY A 22 16.57 -15.45 -8.79
CA GLY A 22 17.61 -14.50 -9.13
C GLY A 22 19.00 -15.10 -9.01
N LYS A 23 19.99 -14.22 -8.95
CA LYS A 23 21.39 -14.57 -8.72
C LYS A 23 22.07 -13.60 -7.78
N ILE A 24 23.00 -14.12 -7.00
CA ILE A 24 23.98 -13.35 -6.23
C ILE A 24 25.18 -13.13 -7.13
N ILE A 25 25.59 -11.89 -7.31
CA ILE A 25 26.80 -11.52 -8.06
C ILE A 25 27.87 -11.14 -7.04
N ALA A 26 28.90 -11.96 -6.93
CA ALA A 26 29.98 -11.79 -5.97
C ALA A 26 31.27 -11.39 -6.69
N LYS A 27 31.86 -10.24 -6.34
CA LYS A 27 33.04 -9.68 -7.01
C LYS A 27 34.18 -9.50 -6.01
N PHE A 28 35.24 -10.29 -6.17
CA PHE A 28 36.39 -10.30 -5.26
C PHE A 28 37.72 -10.14 -5.99
N PRO A 29 38.62 -9.26 -5.52
CA PRO A 29 39.95 -9.11 -6.11
C PRO A 29 40.83 -10.34 -5.83
N THR A 30 40.58 -11.04 -4.72
CA THR A 30 41.30 -12.23 -4.28
C THR A 30 40.31 -13.32 -3.90
N SER A 31 40.77 -14.57 -3.85
CA SER A 31 39.93 -15.69 -3.40
C SER A 31 39.57 -15.55 -1.93
N ILE A 32 38.32 -15.86 -1.56
CA ILE A 32 37.83 -15.74 -0.18
C ILE A 32 37.26 -17.05 0.33
N SER A 33 37.50 -17.35 1.61
CA SER A 33 36.81 -18.43 2.32
C SER A 33 35.51 -17.91 2.96
N HIS A 34 34.46 -18.72 2.92
CA HIS A 34 33.15 -18.40 3.48
C HIS A 34 32.56 -19.61 4.22
N GLN A 35 31.74 -19.34 5.23
CA GLN A 35 31.05 -20.33 6.07
C GLN A 35 29.63 -20.61 5.56
N GLY A 36 29.48 -20.57 4.24
CA GLY A 36 28.20 -20.70 3.55
C GLY A 36 27.61 -19.37 3.09
N ILE A 37 26.66 -19.47 2.16
CA ILE A 37 25.95 -18.34 1.57
C ILE A 37 24.46 -18.65 1.68
N ARG A 38 23.71 -17.70 2.22
CA ARG A 38 22.27 -17.84 2.44
C ARG A 38 21.51 -16.74 1.75
N ILE A 39 20.34 -17.09 1.25
CA ILE A 39 19.31 -16.16 0.83
C ILE A 39 18.21 -16.20 1.88
N THR A 40 17.78 -15.03 2.35
CA THR A 40 16.65 -14.91 3.27
C THR A 40 15.62 -13.94 2.70
N ALA A 41 14.43 -14.44 2.40
CA ALA A 41 13.27 -13.62 2.05
C ALA A 41 12.47 -13.30 3.31
N THR A 42 12.11 -12.03 3.51
CA THR A 42 11.32 -11.55 4.65
C THR A 42 10.17 -10.67 4.16
N GLY A 43 9.04 -10.74 4.85
CA GLY A 43 7.91 -9.85 4.67
C GLY A 43 7.49 -9.30 6.02
N ASN A 44 7.39 -7.98 6.17
CA ASN A 44 7.03 -7.34 7.43
C ASN A 44 6.01 -6.22 7.19
N VAL A 45 5.10 -6.06 8.14
CA VAL A 45 4.24 -4.90 8.30
C VAL A 45 4.78 -4.07 9.46
N ASN A 46 5.23 -2.86 9.15
CA ASN A 46 5.62 -1.85 10.12
C ASN A 46 4.43 -0.92 10.35
N LEU A 47 4.10 -0.68 11.61
CA LEU A 47 3.02 0.19 12.02
C LEU A 47 3.59 1.29 12.91
N GLN A 48 3.18 2.52 12.68
CA GLN A 48 3.57 3.67 13.48
C GLN A 48 2.38 4.58 13.75
N VAL A 49 2.33 5.13 14.96
CA VAL A 49 1.34 6.12 15.39
C VAL A 49 2.05 7.47 15.48
N ARG A 50 1.59 8.47 14.72
CA ARG A 50 2.10 9.85 14.83
C ARG A 50 1.30 10.61 15.88
N GLY A 51 1.99 11.37 16.73
CA GLY A 51 1.34 12.26 17.70
C GLY A 51 0.65 13.42 16.98
N GLY A 52 -0.60 13.72 17.36
CA GLY A 52 -1.36 14.88 16.86
C GLY A 52 -2.78 14.56 16.34
N SER A 53 -3.02 13.34 15.86
CA SER A 53 -4.31 12.97 15.23
C SER A 53 -5.36 12.43 16.20
N ALA A 54 -4.94 12.08 17.41
CA ALA A 54 -5.80 11.64 18.49
C ALA A 54 -5.47 12.50 19.71
N GLY A 55 -6.48 13.11 20.34
CA GLY A 55 -6.36 13.74 21.67
C GLY A 55 -6.09 12.71 22.78
N VAL A 56 -5.15 11.80 22.54
CA VAL A 56 -4.78 10.66 23.34
C VAL A 56 -3.28 10.79 23.59
N ILE A 57 -2.96 11.16 24.84
CA ILE A 57 -1.72 10.98 25.61
C ILE A 57 -0.44 10.86 24.78
N GLU A 58 0.48 11.81 25.00
CA GLU A 58 1.86 11.87 24.48
C GLU A 58 2.69 10.56 24.62
N SER A 59 2.20 9.58 25.40
CA SER A 59 2.86 8.29 25.67
C SER A 59 2.70 7.23 24.58
N LEU A 60 1.86 7.42 23.56
CA LEU A 60 1.63 6.44 22.49
C LEU A 60 2.35 6.76 21.17
N VAL A 61 3.21 7.79 21.15
CA VAL A 61 4.12 8.03 20.02
C VAL A 61 5.16 6.92 20.00
N GLY A 62 4.98 5.94 19.13
CA GLY A 62 5.85 4.78 19.09
C GLY A 62 5.70 3.96 17.83
N VAL A 63 6.83 3.43 17.35
CA VAL A 63 6.86 2.36 16.36
C VAL A 63 6.36 1.10 17.05
N LEU A 64 5.27 0.53 16.56
CA LEU A 64 4.76 -0.74 17.07
C LEU A 64 5.66 -1.87 16.58
N LYS A 65 5.71 -2.98 17.33
CA LYS A 65 6.49 -4.16 16.94
C LYS A 65 6.05 -4.61 15.54
N PRO A 66 6.98 -4.73 14.57
CA PRO A 66 6.62 -5.16 13.23
C PRO A 66 5.96 -6.55 13.22
N VAL A 67 4.90 -6.69 12.45
CA VAL A 67 4.21 -7.96 12.23
C VAL A 67 4.90 -8.66 11.07
N ARG A 68 5.48 -9.83 11.33
CA ARG A 68 6.18 -10.61 10.31
C ARG A 68 5.18 -11.47 9.53
N ILE A 69 5.08 -11.22 8.22
CA ILE A 69 4.25 -11.98 7.28
C ILE A 69 4.95 -13.29 6.89
N MET A 70 6.25 -13.20 6.55
CA MET A 70 7.01 -14.37 6.14
C MET A 70 8.48 -14.23 6.53
N LYS A 71 9.14 -15.38 6.70
CA LYS A 71 10.61 -15.48 6.71
C LYS A 71 11.01 -16.85 6.21
N GLU A 72 11.65 -16.88 5.05
CA GLU A 72 12.17 -18.10 4.44
C GLU A 72 13.65 -17.94 4.19
N SER A 73 14.44 -18.95 4.57
CA SER A 73 15.90 -18.92 4.42
C SER A 73 16.38 -20.19 3.76
N VAL A 74 17.19 -20.03 2.72
CA VAL A 74 17.74 -21.12 1.91
C VAL A 74 19.25 -20.97 1.86
N GLU A 75 19.96 -22.05 2.18
CA GLU A 75 21.39 -22.14 1.94
C GLU A 75 21.64 -22.41 0.46
N VAL A 76 22.23 -21.44 -0.23
CA VAL A 76 22.48 -21.52 -1.68
C VAL A 76 23.86 -22.10 -1.99
N ARG A 77 24.77 -22.05 -1.00
CA ARG A 77 26.11 -22.64 -1.11
C ARG A 77 26.63 -23.02 0.27
N SER A 78 27.13 -24.25 0.39
CA SER A 78 27.80 -24.74 1.59
C SER A 78 29.13 -24.02 1.84
N PRO A 79 29.71 -24.14 3.06
CA PRO A 79 31.03 -23.58 3.37
C PRO A 79 32.09 -23.98 2.35
N GLY A 80 32.96 -23.03 2.00
CA GLY A 80 33.96 -23.25 0.96
C GLY A 80 34.76 -22.01 0.61
N LYS A 81 35.29 -22.02 -0.61
CA LYS A 81 36.14 -20.94 -1.15
C LYS A 81 35.58 -20.45 -2.48
N LEU A 82 35.52 -19.13 -2.65
CA LEU A 82 35.23 -18.46 -3.91
C LEU A 82 36.54 -17.95 -4.53
N SER A 83 36.72 -18.12 -5.83
CA SER A 83 37.89 -17.63 -6.57
C SER A 83 37.88 -16.10 -6.66
N SER A 84 39.03 -15.53 -7.04
CA SER A 84 39.07 -14.14 -7.49
C SER A 84 38.25 -13.96 -8.77
N GLY A 85 37.83 -12.72 -9.05
CA GLY A 85 36.98 -12.36 -10.17
C GLY A 85 35.51 -12.25 -9.78
N THR A 86 34.63 -12.57 -10.75
CA THR A 86 33.17 -12.51 -10.58
C THR A 86 32.61 -13.92 -10.53
N THR A 87 31.82 -14.22 -9.50
CA THR A 87 31.06 -15.46 -9.39
C THR A 87 29.57 -15.13 -9.37
N GLU A 88 28.78 -15.86 -10.15
CA GLU A 88 27.33 -15.80 -10.10
C GLU A 88 26.77 -17.05 -9.42
N ILE A 89 25.85 -16.87 -8.47
CA ILE A 89 25.26 -17.96 -7.70
C ILE A 89 23.74 -17.85 -7.81
N PRO A 90 23.07 -18.75 -8.56
CA PRO A 90 21.62 -18.71 -8.71
C PRO A 90 20.92 -19.09 -7.41
N PHE A 91 19.71 -18.57 -7.21
CA PHE A 91 18.86 -18.94 -6.08
C PHE A 91 17.38 -18.99 -6.47
N THR A 92 16.62 -19.75 -5.70
CA THR A 92 15.16 -19.84 -5.78
C THR A 92 14.58 -19.93 -4.37
N VAL A 93 13.61 -19.09 -4.05
CA VAL A 93 12.84 -19.13 -2.81
C VAL A 93 11.36 -19.23 -3.15
N LYS A 94 10.63 -20.17 -2.57
CA LYS A 94 9.18 -20.29 -2.80
C LYS A 94 8.42 -19.35 -1.84
N LEU A 95 7.61 -18.46 -2.38
CA LEU A 95 6.76 -17.55 -1.60
C LEU A 95 5.48 -18.27 -1.15
N ARG A 96 5.60 -19.19 -0.20
CA ARG A 96 4.46 -19.99 0.28
C ARG A 96 3.61 -19.16 1.24
N GLU A 97 2.30 -19.16 1.03
CA GLU A 97 1.36 -18.71 2.05
C GLU A 97 1.40 -19.68 3.24
N GLY A 98 1.28 -19.16 4.46
CA GLY A 98 1.21 -20.02 5.64
C GLY A 98 -0.15 -20.72 5.74
N GLN A 99 -0.15 -21.89 6.37
CA GLN A 99 -1.29 -22.81 6.35
C GLN A 99 -2.50 -22.33 7.19
N ASN A 100 -2.33 -21.30 8.02
CA ASN A 100 -3.31 -20.91 9.04
C ASN A 100 -4.13 -19.65 8.73
N GLY A 101 -4.13 -19.16 7.48
CA GLY A 101 -4.98 -18.03 7.04
C GLY A 101 -4.58 -16.63 7.54
N PHE A 102 -3.84 -16.54 8.65
CA PHE A 102 -3.22 -15.30 9.16
C PHE A 102 -1.90 -14.94 8.46
N ASP A 103 -1.27 -15.91 7.80
CA ASP A 103 0.01 -15.78 7.09
C ASP A 103 -0.19 -15.62 5.57
N ARG A 104 -1.08 -14.70 5.20
CA ARG A 104 -1.28 -14.34 3.79
C ARG A 104 -0.42 -13.16 3.42
N PHE A 105 -0.05 -13.12 2.15
CA PHE A 105 0.63 -11.98 1.58
C PHE A 105 -0.33 -10.81 1.40
N TYR A 106 0.16 -9.62 1.70
CA TYR A 106 -0.46 -8.34 1.39
C TYR A 106 0.29 -7.65 0.26
N GLU A 107 -0.39 -6.78 -0.48
CA GLU A 107 0.31 -5.97 -1.48
C GLU A 107 1.37 -5.09 -0.80
N THR A 108 2.53 -4.93 -1.46
CA THR A 108 3.54 -4.01 -1.00
C THR A 108 2.95 -2.60 -0.93
N PHE A 109 3.12 -1.92 0.19
CA PHE A 109 2.53 -0.61 0.44
C PHE A 109 3.44 0.21 1.33
N HIS A 110 3.63 1.49 1.01
CA HIS A 110 4.40 2.41 1.84
C HIS A 110 3.57 3.67 2.10
N GLY A 111 2.85 3.65 3.21
CA GLY A 111 2.01 4.74 3.70
C GLY A 111 2.68 5.57 4.78
N ALA A 112 1.88 6.47 5.36
CA ALA A 112 2.34 7.35 6.41
C ALA A 112 2.42 6.64 7.78
N ASN A 113 1.51 5.70 8.04
CA ASN A 113 1.40 4.96 9.31
C ASN A 113 1.58 3.45 9.14
N ILE A 114 1.35 2.94 7.92
CA ILE A 114 1.46 1.52 7.60
C ILE A 114 2.49 1.33 6.48
N SER A 115 3.44 0.42 6.65
CA SER A 115 4.40 0.03 5.61
C SER A 115 4.52 -1.49 5.54
N ILE A 116 4.11 -2.07 4.41
CA ILE A 116 4.18 -3.49 4.07
C ILE A 116 5.35 -3.66 3.10
N GLN A 117 6.41 -4.32 3.56
CA GLN A 117 7.66 -4.43 2.83
C GLN A 117 8.13 -5.88 2.73
N TYR A 118 8.64 -6.24 1.54
CA TYR A 118 9.23 -7.54 1.29
C TYR A 118 10.66 -7.43 0.78
N LEU A 119 11.59 -8.04 1.50
CA LEU A 119 13.02 -7.97 1.21
C LEU A 119 13.57 -9.35 0.94
N VAL A 120 14.56 -9.43 0.06
CA VAL A 120 15.43 -10.60 -0.06
C VAL A 120 16.87 -10.19 0.19
N THR A 121 17.50 -10.87 1.13
CA THR A 121 18.86 -10.60 1.59
C THR A 121 19.76 -11.78 1.26
N ALA A 122 20.88 -11.51 0.61
CA ALA A 122 21.98 -12.44 0.46
C ALA A 122 23.02 -12.18 1.55
N ASP A 123 23.31 -13.19 2.35
CA ASP A 123 24.34 -13.15 3.38
C ASP A 123 25.46 -14.13 3.03
N LEU A 124 26.67 -13.60 2.85
CA LEU A 124 27.91 -14.37 2.72
C LEU A 124 28.65 -14.28 4.05
N MET A 125 28.55 -15.35 4.83
CA MET A 125 29.20 -15.45 6.13
C MET A 125 30.69 -15.71 5.94
N ARG A 126 31.54 -14.86 6.51
CA ARG A 126 33.00 -15.04 6.49
C ARG A 126 33.46 -15.61 7.84
N GLY A 127 34.73 -16.02 7.93
CA GLY A 127 35.30 -16.48 9.20
C GLY A 127 35.21 -15.41 10.30
N TYR A 128 35.32 -15.82 11.56
CA TYR A 128 35.08 -14.98 12.75
C TYR A 128 35.81 -13.62 12.77
N LEU A 129 36.97 -13.52 12.12
CA LEU A 129 37.77 -12.29 12.06
C LEU A 129 37.33 -11.30 10.97
N HIS A 130 36.40 -11.69 10.10
CA HIS A 130 35.96 -10.87 8.97
C HIS A 130 34.46 -10.59 9.03
N LYS A 131 34.08 -9.32 8.84
CA LYS A 131 32.67 -8.90 8.73
C LYS A 131 31.96 -9.66 7.60
N SER A 132 30.81 -10.27 7.84
CA SER A 132 30.01 -10.87 6.76
C SER A 132 29.65 -9.82 5.69
N LEU A 133 29.48 -10.27 4.44
CA LEU A 133 28.97 -9.42 3.38
C LEU A 133 27.47 -9.66 3.26
N SER A 134 26.69 -8.59 3.09
CA SER A 134 25.24 -8.67 2.93
C SER A 134 24.79 -7.74 1.81
N ALA A 135 23.79 -8.16 1.04
CA ALA A 135 23.11 -7.33 0.05
C ALA A 135 21.62 -7.63 0.10
N THR A 136 20.81 -6.56 0.12
CA THR A 136 19.36 -6.67 0.22
C THR A 136 18.70 -5.94 -0.94
N VAL A 137 17.64 -6.53 -1.48
CA VAL A 137 16.79 -5.89 -2.48
C VAL A 137 15.33 -6.09 -2.11
N GLU A 138 14.53 -5.06 -2.33
CA GLU A 138 13.08 -5.14 -2.20
C GLU A 138 12.46 -5.79 -3.43
N PHE A 139 11.43 -6.60 -3.19
CA PHE A 139 10.55 -7.11 -4.23
C PHE A 139 9.10 -6.71 -3.94
N ILE A 140 8.32 -6.58 -5.00
CA ILE A 140 6.95 -6.08 -4.94
C ILE A 140 6.01 -7.28 -4.96
N VAL A 141 5.07 -7.32 -4.03
CA VAL A 141 4.01 -8.31 -3.99
C VAL A 141 2.72 -7.66 -4.47
N GLU A 142 2.07 -8.29 -5.44
CA GLU A 142 0.74 -7.93 -5.93
C GLU A 142 -0.26 -9.05 -5.64
N SER A 143 -1.50 -8.69 -5.30
CA SER A 143 -2.57 -9.65 -5.10
C SER A 143 -3.30 -9.95 -6.42
N LYS A 144 -3.79 -11.18 -6.58
CA LYS A 144 -4.78 -11.46 -7.64
C LYS A 144 -6.15 -10.98 -7.18
N LYS A 145 -6.99 -10.51 -8.11
CA LYS A 145 -8.40 -10.14 -7.87
C LYS A 145 -9.21 -11.22 -7.12
N THR A 146 -8.77 -12.48 -7.19
CA THR A 146 -9.41 -13.65 -6.56
C THR A 146 -9.04 -13.87 -5.08
N ASN A 147 -8.06 -13.15 -4.53
CA ASN A 147 -7.54 -13.38 -3.17
C ASN A 147 -8.06 -12.35 -2.14
N LEU A 148 -9.17 -11.67 -2.45
CA LEU A 148 -9.81 -10.73 -1.53
C LEU A 148 -10.54 -11.49 -0.40
N LEU A 149 -10.37 -11.06 0.86
CA LEU A 149 -11.03 -11.70 2.03
C LEU A 149 -12.54 -11.81 1.91
N LYS A 150 -13.14 -10.83 1.24
CA LYS A 150 -14.56 -10.79 0.94
C LYS A 150 -14.69 -10.97 -0.56
N LYS A 151 -15.67 -11.77 -0.98
CA LYS A 151 -16.10 -11.75 -2.39
C LYS A 151 -16.28 -10.28 -2.77
N PRO A 152 -15.70 -9.82 -3.90
CA PRO A 152 -15.93 -8.45 -4.33
C PRO A 152 -17.44 -8.26 -4.40
N VAL A 153 -17.94 -7.32 -3.60
CA VAL A 153 -19.33 -6.88 -3.74
C VAL A 153 -19.44 -6.36 -5.15
N SER A 154 -20.52 -6.69 -5.86
CA SER A 154 -20.75 -6.14 -7.19
C SER A 154 -20.65 -4.62 -7.10
N PRO A 155 -19.92 -3.96 -8.01
CA PRO A 155 -19.95 -2.52 -8.10
C PRO A 155 -21.40 -2.05 -8.26
N GLU A 156 -21.87 -1.25 -7.31
CA GLU A 156 -23.24 -0.76 -7.27
C GLU A 156 -23.24 0.76 -7.31
N MET A 157 -24.20 1.34 -8.03
CA MET A 157 -24.45 2.77 -8.00
C MET A 157 -25.28 3.08 -6.76
N VAL A 158 -24.70 3.79 -5.81
CA VAL A 158 -25.37 4.20 -4.58
C VAL A 158 -25.75 5.67 -4.67
N SER A 159 -26.99 5.98 -4.29
CA SER A 159 -27.46 7.36 -4.23
C SER A 159 -26.99 8.02 -2.95
N PHE A 160 -26.56 9.28 -3.05
CA PHE A 160 -26.23 10.12 -1.91
C PHE A 160 -26.97 11.45 -2.01
N TYR A 161 -27.17 12.07 -0.84
CA TYR A 161 -27.77 13.39 -0.72
C TYR A 161 -26.94 14.24 0.23
N ILE A 162 -26.72 15.48 -0.17
CA ILE A 162 -26.10 16.52 0.62
C ILE A 162 -27.18 17.58 0.84
N THR A 163 -27.68 17.62 2.07
CA THR A 163 -28.63 18.61 2.57
C THR A 163 -28.02 19.36 3.76
N GLN A 164 -28.66 20.46 4.15
CA GLN A 164 -28.31 21.21 5.36
C GLN A 164 -28.14 20.34 6.62
N ASP A 165 -28.93 19.27 6.75
CA ASP A 165 -28.93 18.40 7.94
C ASP A 165 -27.86 17.29 7.89
N THR A 166 -27.29 17.02 6.71
CA THR A 166 -26.31 15.94 6.51
C THR A 166 -24.86 16.42 6.55
N GLN A 167 -24.63 17.73 6.44
CA GLN A 167 -23.29 18.29 6.36
C GLN A 167 -22.64 18.45 7.72
N ARG A 168 -21.36 18.07 7.81
CA ARG A 168 -20.53 18.28 9.01
C ARG A 168 -19.78 19.60 8.98
N HIS A 169 -19.65 20.22 7.81
CA HIS A 169 -18.99 21.50 7.65
C HIS A 169 -19.99 22.64 7.86
N PRO A 170 -19.56 23.77 8.45
CA PRO A 170 -20.41 24.95 8.58
C PRO A 170 -20.92 25.39 7.22
N LEU A 171 -22.23 25.55 7.12
CA LEU A 171 -22.88 26.10 5.93
C LEU A 171 -23.20 27.57 6.13
N LEU A 172 -23.35 28.29 5.02
CA LEU A 172 -23.80 29.67 5.02
C LEU A 172 -25.24 29.77 5.57
N PRO A 173 -25.58 30.77 6.39
CA PRO A 173 -26.93 30.94 6.95
C PRO A 173 -28.04 30.95 5.89
N GLU A 174 -27.77 31.51 4.71
CA GLU A 174 -28.68 31.60 3.57
C GLU A 174 -29.09 30.24 3.03
N LEU A 175 -28.21 29.23 3.14
CA LEU A 175 -28.52 27.86 2.72
C LEU A 175 -29.52 27.17 3.66
N PHE A 176 -29.55 27.57 4.94
CA PHE A 176 -30.50 27.02 5.91
C PHE A 176 -31.93 27.54 5.70
N SER A 177 -32.08 28.82 5.32
CA SER A 177 -33.38 29.45 5.13
C SER A 177 -33.90 29.35 3.69
N GLY A 178 -33.00 29.46 2.71
CA GLY A 178 -33.34 29.43 1.28
C GLY A 178 -33.22 28.07 0.61
N GLY A 179 -32.80 27.03 1.35
CA GLY A 179 -32.73 25.65 0.90
C GLY A 179 -31.40 25.28 0.25
N PHE A 180 -30.97 24.05 0.52
CA PHE A 180 -29.79 23.42 -0.04
C PHE A 180 -30.00 21.92 -0.19
N ARG A 181 -29.92 21.43 -1.43
CA ARG A 181 -30.00 20.00 -1.74
C ARG A 181 -29.20 19.68 -2.99
N VAL A 182 -28.23 18.80 -2.81
CA VAL A 182 -27.46 18.19 -3.89
C VAL A 182 -27.72 16.69 -3.82
N ALA A 183 -28.08 16.10 -4.95
CA ALA A 183 -28.32 14.66 -5.08
C ALA A 183 -27.32 14.09 -6.08
N GLY A 184 -26.91 12.84 -5.88
CA GLY A 184 -26.04 12.19 -6.84
C GLY A 184 -26.03 10.68 -6.69
N LYS A 185 -25.37 10.02 -7.62
CA LYS A 185 -25.06 8.59 -7.54
C LYS A 185 -23.58 8.38 -7.78
N ILE A 186 -22.98 7.43 -7.08
CA ILE A 186 -21.57 7.11 -7.26
C ILE A 186 -21.36 5.60 -7.13
N ILE A 187 -20.40 5.09 -7.87
CA ILE A 187 -20.02 3.68 -7.80
C ILE A 187 -19.33 3.38 -6.46
N THR A 188 -19.69 2.27 -5.82
CA THR A 188 -19.13 1.87 -4.51
C THR A 188 -17.73 1.25 -4.61
N GLN A 189 -17.37 0.72 -5.78
CA GLN A 189 -16.11 0.03 -6.00
C GLN A 189 -15.67 0.17 -7.46
N CYS A 190 -14.39 0.40 -7.70
CA CYS A 190 -13.79 0.36 -9.03
C CYS A 190 -12.39 -0.29 -8.96
N ALA A 191 -11.87 -0.78 -10.09
CA ALA A 191 -10.46 -1.16 -10.14
C ALA A 191 -9.59 0.11 -10.21
N LEU A 192 -8.33 0.03 -9.78
CA LEU A 192 -7.41 1.17 -9.84
C LEU A 192 -7.16 1.73 -11.24
N LEU A 193 -7.41 0.92 -12.27
CA LEU A 193 -7.28 1.33 -13.68
C LEU A 193 -8.56 1.95 -14.23
N ASP A 194 -9.69 1.73 -13.55
CA ASP A 194 -10.98 2.23 -13.95
C ASP A 194 -11.23 3.60 -13.29
N PRO A 195 -11.93 4.52 -13.97
CA PRO A 195 -12.34 5.78 -13.37
C PRO A 195 -13.43 5.55 -12.31
N LEU A 196 -13.46 6.44 -11.32
CA LEU A 196 -14.61 6.58 -10.44
C LEU A 196 -15.75 7.25 -11.21
N ASN A 197 -16.85 6.52 -11.39
CA ASN A 197 -18.01 6.96 -12.16
C ASN A 197 -19.17 7.34 -11.24
N GLY A 198 -19.95 8.32 -11.67
CA GLY A 198 -21.15 8.77 -10.97
C GLY A 198 -21.83 9.93 -11.69
N GLU A 199 -22.78 10.53 -10.99
CA GLU A 199 -23.49 11.72 -11.43
C GLU A 199 -23.84 12.58 -10.21
N ILE A 200 -23.93 13.88 -10.40
CA ILE A 200 -24.30 14.85 -9.37
C ILE A 200 -25.22 15.89 -9.96
N THR A 201 -26.25 16.27 -9.21
CA THR A 201 -27.25 17.27 -9.60
C THR A 201 -27.48 18.20 -8.42
N ILE A 202 -27.35 19.50 -8.66
CA ILE A 202 -27.76 20.51 -7.69
C ILE A 202 -29.27 20.68 -7.85
N GLU A 203 -30.07 20.16 -6.92
CA GLU A 203 -31.52 20.27 -7.00
C GLU A 203 -32.00 21.63 -6.46
N ALA A 204 -31.40 22.10 -5.37
CA ALA A 204 -31.71 23.39 -4.77
C ALA A 204 -30.46 24.03 -4.15
N SER A 205 -30.30 25.34 -4.34
CA SER A 205 -29.30 26.15 -3.63
C SER A 205 -29.72 27.61 -3.61
N ALA A 206 -29.87 28.16 -2.42
CA ALA A 206 -30.18 29.58 -2.17
C ALA A 206 -29.09 30.55 -2.63
N VAL A 207 -27.85 30.06 -2.72
CA VAL A 207 -26.67 30.84 -3.12
C VAL A 207 -26.02 30.24 -4.36
N PRO A 208 -25.26 31.04 -5.13
CA PRO A 208 -24.46 30.51 -6.24
C PRO A 208 -23.47 29.45 -5.78
N ILE A 209 -23.40 28.33 -6.51
CA ILE A 209 -22.41 27.27 -6.28
C ILE A 209 -21.32 27.45 -7.32
N HIS A 210 -20.17 28.00 -6.92
CA HIS A 210 -19.10 28.43 -7.82
C HIS A 210 -18.20 27.30 -8.31
N SER A 211 -18.12 26.20 -7.56
CA SER A 211 -17.34 25.04 -7.96
C SER A 211 -17.88 23.77 -7.31
N ILE A 212 -17.57 22.63 -7.92
CA ILE A 212 -17.71 21.31 -7.29
C ILE A 212 -16.37 20.60 -7.42
N ASP A 213 -15.81 20.23 -6.27
CA ASP A 213 -14.57 19.49 -6.17
C ASP A 213 -14.81 18.11 -5.57
N ILE A 214 -14.20 17.09 -6.17
CA ILE A 214 -14.14 15.73 -5.65
C ILE A 214 -12.80 15.50 -5.00
N HIS A 215 -12.83 15.21 -3.70
CA HIS A 215 -11.65 14.83 -2.92
C HIS A 215 -11.54 13.32 -2.80
N LEU A 216 -10.45 12.76 -3.34
CA LEU A 216 -10.03 11.39 -3.08
C LEU A 216 -9.19 11.37 -1.80
N LEU A 217 -9.70 10.71 -0.77
CA LEU A 217 -9.06 10.60 0.53
C LEU A 217 -8.55 9.16 0.75
N ARG A 218 -7.38 9.02 1.37
CA ARG A 218 -6.88 7.75 1.89
C ARG A 218 -6.99 7.75 3.41
N VAL A 219 -7.58 6.68 3.94
CA VAL A 219 -7.68 6.44 5.38
C VAL A 219 -6.76 5.28 5.74
N GLU A 220 -5.79 5.52 6.61
CA GLU A 220 -4.94 4.50 7.20
C GLU A 220 -5.39 4.27 8.65
N SER A 221 -5.78 3.03 8.99
CA SER A 221 -6.31 2.68 10.31
C SER A 221 -5.50 1.55 10.94
N ILE A 222 -5.11 1.73 12.21
CA ILE A 222 -4.33 0.76 12.99
C ILE A 222 -5.02 0.47 14.33
N LEU A 223 -5.02 -0.80 14.74
CA LEU A 223 -5.54 -1.22 16.04
C LEU A 223 -4.41 -1.17 17.08
N VAL A 224 -4.58 -0.35 18.12
CA VAL A 224 -3.63 -0.17 19.22
C VAL A 224 -4.33 -0.47 20.54
N GLY A 225 -3.99 -1.60 21.15
CA GLY A 225 -4.77 -2.14 22.28
C GLY A 225 -6.20 -2.44 21.82
N GLU A 226 -7.18 -1.75 22.41
CA GLU A 226 -8.60 -1.87 22.07
C GLU A 226 -9.12 -0.71 21.20
N LYS A 227 -8.26 0.22 20.79
CA LYS A 227 -8.67 1.44 20.05
C LYS A 227 -8.18 1.41 18.61
N ILE A 228 -9.04 1.82 17.69
CA ILE A 228 -8.67 2.08 16.29
C ILE A 228 -8.22 3.52 16.17
N VAL A 229 -6.97 3.74 15.77
CA VAL A 229 -6.43 5.04 15.41
C VAL A 229 -6.47 5.16 13.89
N SER A 230 -7.12 6.20 13.37
CA SER A 230 -7.25 6.43 11.93
C SER A 230 -6.70 7.79 11.55
N GLU A 231 -6.00 7.85 10.43
CA GLU A 231 -5.50 9.10 9.85
C GLU A 231 -5.97 9.21 8.41
N THR A 232 -6.49 10.38 8.05
CA THR A 232 -7.00 10.68 6.72
C THR A 232 -6.04 11.62 6.02
N SER A 233 -5.64 11.27 4.79
CA SER A 233 -4.79 12.09 3.93
C SER A 233 -5.50 12.37 2.60
N LEU A 234 -5.35 13.59 2.09
CA LEU A 234 -5.83 13.97 0.77
C LEU A 234 -4.87 13.45 -0.29
N ILE A 235 -5.40 12.67 -1.25
CA ILE A 235 -4.61 12.09 -2.35
C ILE A 235 -4.73 12.94 -3.61
N GLN A 236 -5.96 13.35 -3.95
CA GLN A 236 -6.24 14.13 -5.15
C GLN A 236 -7.49 14.98 -4.95
N THR A 237 -7.46 16.19 -5.47
CA THR A 237 -8.63 17.04 -5.68
C THR A 237 -8.89 17.12 -7.18
N THR A 238 -10.13 16.86 -7.58
CA THR A 238 -10.57 16.99 -8.98
C THR A 238 -11.75 17.95 -9.03
N GLN A 239 -11.55 19.12 -9.60
CA GLN A 239 -12.66 20.04 -9.89
C GLN A 239 -13.45 19.49 -11.08
N ILE A 240 -14.75 19.30 -10.90
CA ILE A 240 -15.66 18.78 -11.95
C ILE A 240 -16.62 19.84 -12.48
N ALA A 241 -16.69 21.00 -11.83
CA ALA A 241 -17.47 22.15 -12.29
C ALA A 241 -16.90 23.46 -11.74
N ASP A 242 -17.04 24.53 -12.51
CA ASP A 242 -16.61 25.89 -12.22
C ASP A 242 -17.64 26.90 -12.76
N GLY A 243 -17.82 28.03 -12.06
CA GLY A 243 -18.89 29.01 -12.28
C GLY A 243 -20.19 28.70 -11.53
N ASP A 244 -21.20 29.58 -11.59
CA ASP A 244 -22.49 29.33 -10.92
C ASP A 244 -23.25 28.19 -11.61
N ILE A 245 -23.24 27.02 -10.98
CA ILE A 245 -23.74 25.79 -11.58
C ILE A 245 -25.27 25.81 -11.65
N CYS A 246 -25.79 25.46 -12.82
CA CYS A 246 -27.23 25.35 -13.08
C CYS A 246 -27.90 24.33 -12.15
N ARG A 247 -29.05 24.71 -11.59
CA ARG A 247 -29.89 23.79 -10.81
C ARG A 247 -30.59 22.83 -11.77
N SER A 248 -30.89 21.63 -11.28
CA SER A 248 -31.50 20.54 -12.06
C SER A 248 -30.69 20.08 -13.28
N MET A 249 -29.42 20.50 -13.39
CA MET A 249 -28.49 19.99 -14.39
C MET A 249 -27.67 18.86 -13.78
N THR A 250 -27.71 17.69 -14.42
CA THR A 250 -26.91 16.53 -14.02
C THR A 250 -25.53 16.60 -14.65
N LEU A 251 -24.51 16.63 -13.80
CA LEU A 251 -23.09 16.63 -14.18
C LEU A 251 -22.50 15.22 -14.00
N PRO A 252 -21.69 14.73 -14.95
CA PRO A 252 -21.02 13.45 -14.81
C PRO A 252 -19.87 13.54 -13.80
N ILE A 253 -19.75 12.53 -12.95
CA ILE A 253 -18.54 12.27 -12.16
C ILE A 253 -17.70 11.27 -12.95
N TYR A 254 -16.50 11.69 -13.35
CA TYR A 254 -15.52 10.83 -14.01
C TYR A 254 -14.13 11.19 -13.51
N VAL A 255 -13.65 10.49 -12.48
CA VAL A 255 -12.37 10.79 -11.82
C VAL A 255 -11.38 9.65 -12.04
N ILE A 256 -10.27 9.94 -12.72
CA ILE A 256 -9.17 8.99 -12.91
C ILE A 256 -8.35 8.93 -11.62
N LEU A 257 -8.12 7.72 -11.11
CA LEU A 257 -7.32 7.51 -9.90
C LEU A 257 -5.82 7.69 -10.18
N PRO A 258 -5.07 8.40 -9.31
CA PRO A 258 -3.65 8.65 -9.52
C PRO A 258 -2.84 7.40 -9.20
N ARG A 259 -2.47 6.66 -10.25
CA ARG A 259 -1.86 5.31 -10.17
C ARG A 259 -0.70 5.16 -9.18
N LEU A 260 0.14 6.18 -9.02
CA LEU A 260 1.30 6.15 -8.13
C LEU A 260 0.97 6.48 -6.66
N LEU A 261 -0.22 7.01 -6.39
CA LEU A 261 -0.64 7.48 -5.06
C LEU A 261 -1.82 6.68 -4.50
N THR A 262 -2.44 5.82 -5.31
CA THR A 262 -3.53 4.91 -4.90
C THR A 262 -3.07 3.48 -4.79
N CYS A 263 -3.64 2.76 -3.82
CA CYS A 263 -3.47 1.34 -3.63
C CYS A 263 -4.85 0.68 -3.46
N PRO A 264 -4.98 -0.65 -3.63
CA PRO A 264 -6.22 -1.33 -3.32
C PRO A 264 -6.56 -1.20 -1.83
N THR A 265 -7.85 -1.26 -1.51
CA THR A 265 -8.29 -1.32 -0.11
C THR A 265 -7.84 -2.63 0.52
N VAL A 266 -7.08 -2.53 1.61
CA VAL A 266 -6.62 -3.68 2.39
C VAL A 266 -7.30 -3.65 3.76
N SER A 267 -7.85 -4.78 4.17
CA SER A 267 -8.32 -5.02 5.53
C SER A 267 -7.62 -6.27 6.06
N ALA A 268 -7.03 -6.16 7.24
CA ALA A 268 -6.27 -7.19 7.92
C ALA A 268 -6.52 -7.07 9.42
N GLY A 269 -6.98 -8.15 10.05
CA GLY A 269 -7.42 -8.18 11.44
C GLY A 269 -8.36 -9.35 11.67
#